data_AF-A0A2E9U5F4-F1
#
_entry.id   AF-A0A2E9U5F4-F1
#
_cell.length_a   1.000
_cell.length_b   1.000
_cell.length_c   1.000
_cell.angle_alpha   90.00
_cell.angle_beta   90.00
_cell.angle_gamma   90.00
#
_symmetry.space_group_name_H-M   'P 1'
#
loop_
_entity.id
_entity.type
_entity.pdbx_description
1 polymer ?
#
loop_
_entity_poly.entity_id
_entity_poly.type
_entity_poly.pdbx_seq_one_letter_code
_entity_poly.pdbx_strand_id
1 'polypeptide(L)'
;MENNYSSKNYNKENMARAIGKSLPISFKQSIEICDFIRNKNVNYAKDVLTKVINHELAIPFKRFNMNVGHKKNMAAGRYPKRASMEILNLITHVEANAQFKGINTSNLVITHINANKSSKVMHFGRKRSREAKRTNVEVVVQEKADKNPEKRKINAGKSLKEQKEAGKQDKKTQEKDTQTKAKGKNEVTK
;
A
#
# COMPACT_ATOMS: atom_id res chain seq x y z
N MET A 1 9.06 16.85 11.04
CA MET A 1 7.64 17.24 11.23
C MET A 1 6.86 16.00 11.57
N GLU A 2 6.21 16.00 12.74
CA GLU A 2 5.39 14.87 13.18
C GLU A 2 4.04 14.88 12.43
N ASN A 3 3.56 13.70 12.03
CA ASN A 3 2.31 13.57 11.30
C ASN A 3 1.20 13.18 12.28
N ASN A 4 0.16 14.01 12.36
CA ASN A 4 -1.02 13.72 13.16
C ASN A 4 -1.93 12.75 12.38
N TYR A 5 -2.23 11.60 13.00
CA TYR A 5 -3.13 10.59 12.46
C TYR A 5 -4.52 10.72 13.08
N SER A 6 -5.57 10.40 12.32
CA SER A 6 -6.92 10.38 12.88
C SER A 6 -7.16 9.21 13.83
N SER A 7 -6.39 8.13 13.71
CA SER A 7 -6.50 6.95 14.57
C SER A 7 -5.88 7.21 15.93
N LYS A 8 -6.65 7.09 17.01
CA LYS A 8 -6.18 7.35 18.39
C LYS A 8 -5.47 6.15 19.03
N ASN A 9 -5.95 4.93 18.77
CA ASN A 9 -5.49 3.70 19.45
C ASN A 9 -4.30 3.07 18.73
N TYR A 10 -3.16 3.76 18.66
CA TYR A 10 -1.97 3.25 17.99
C TYR A 10 -1.05 2.51 18.96
N ASN A 11 -0.93 1.18 18.79
CA ASN A 11 0.08 0.39 19.50
C ASN A 11 1.33 0.24 18.63
N LYS A 12 2.48 0.70 19.13
CA LYS A 12 3.75 0.71 18.38
C LYS A 12 4.27 -0.69 18.06
N GLU A 13 3.96 -1.67 18.91
CA GLU A 13 4.44 -3.06 18.83
C GLU A 13 3.73 -3.85 17.72
N ASN A 14 2.39 -3.75 17.68
CA ASN A 14 1.55 -4.61 16.84
C ASN A 14 0.98 -3.91 15.60
N MET A 15 1.25 -2.62 15.42
CA MET A 15 0.73 -1.83 14.30
C MET A 15 1.83 -1.14 13.51
N ALA A 16 1.62 -1.00 12.21
CA ALA A 16 2.42 -0.15 11.33
C ALA A 16 1.53 0.89 10.65
N ARG A 17 2.11 2.05 10.34
CA ARG A 17 1.37 3.17 9.72
C ARG A 17 2.19 3.81 8.62
N ALA A 18 1.50 4.37 7.64
CA ALA A 18 2.09 5.29 6.67
C ALA A 18 1.07 6.36 6.27
N ILE A 19 1.59 7.45 5.71
CA ILE A 19 0.79 8.55 5.21
C ILE A 19 1.33 9.00 3.84
N GLY A 20 0.44 9.07 2.85
CA GLY A 20 0.70 9.74 1.59
C GLY A 20 0.17 11.17 1.67
N LYS A 21 1.05 12.16 1.66
CA LYS A 21 0.68 13.58 1.69
C LYS A 21 0.61 14.16 0.27
N SER A 22 -0.41 14.96 0.00
CA SER A 22 -0.60 15.69 -1.27
C SER A 22 -0.47 14.80 -2.52
N LEU A 23 -1.04 13.60 -2.45
CA LEU A 23 -1.06 12.66 -3.58
C LEU A 23 -1.88 13.25 -4.73
N PRO A 24 -1.45 13.11 -6.01
CA PRO A 24 -2.11 13.66 -7.20
C PRO A 24 -3.38 12.90 -7.61
N ILE A 25 -4.26 12.61 -6.64
CA ILE A 25 -5.42 11.73 -6.80
C ILE A 25 -6.70 12.43 -6.37
N SER A 26 -7.83 11.95 -6.89
CA SER A 26 -9.14 12.50 -6.56
C SER A 26 -9.58 12.06 -5.16
N PHE A 27 -9.91 13.04 -4.33
CA PHE A 27 -10.45 12.82 -2.99
C PHE A 27 -11.69 11.90 -2.99
N LYS A 28 -12.66 12.18 -3.88
CA LYS A 28 -13.91 11.40 -3.97
C LYS A 28 -13.65 9.93 -4.30
N GLN A 29 -12.80 9.66 -5.29
CA GLN A 29 -12.44 8.29 -5.67
C GLN A 29 -11.66 7.59 -4.56
N SER A 30 -10.75 8.31 -3.91
CA SER A 30 -9.93 7.78 -2.83
C SER A 30 -10.79 7.34 -1.64
N ILE A 31 -11.85 8.09 -1.29
CA ILE A 31 -12.80 7.68 -0.25
C ILE A 31 -13.45 6.34 -0.57
N GLU A 32 -13.97 6.17 -1.78
CA GLU A 32 -14.66 4.92 -2.16
C GLU A 32 -13.67 3.73 -2.19
N ILE A 33 -12.44 3.94 -2.66
CA ILE A 33 -11.39 2.93 -2.61
C ILE A 33 -11.08 2.56 -1.16
N CYS A 34 -10.85 3.55 -0.29
CA CYS A 34 -10.52 3.35 1.11
C CYS A 34 -11.64 2.60 1.84
N ASP A 35 -12.91 2.93 1.57
CA ASP A 35 -14.05 2.22 2.15
C ASP A 35 -14.08 0.75 1.72
N PHE A 36 -13.79 0.48 0.45
CA PHE A 36 -13.82 -0.87 -0.09
C PHE A 36 -12.76 -1.81 0.51
N ILE A 37 -11.56 -1.29 0.77
CA ILE A 37 -10.43 -2.07 1.30
C ILE A 37 -10.29 -2.03 2.82
N ARG A 38 -11.09 -1.21 3.52
CA ARG A 38 -11.08 -1.14 4.99
C ARG A 38 -11.43 -2.49 5.61
N ASN A 39 -10.73 -2.87 6.67
CA ASN A 39 -10.89 -4.14 7.39
C ASN A 39 -10.61 -5.39 6.54
N LYS A 40 -9.88 -5.26 5.44
CA LYS A 40 -9.43 -6.39 4.61
C LYS A 40 -7.96 -6.71 4.86
N ASN A 41 -7.57 -7.93 4.48
CA ASN A 41 -6.17 -8.32 4.49
C ASN A 41 -5.39 -7.49 3.47
N VAL A 42 -4.13 -7.18 3.78
CA VAL A 42 -3.25 -6.41 2.88
C VAL A 42 -3.09 -7.09 1.52
N ASN A 43 -2.91 -8.41 1.50
CA ASN A 43 -2.78 -9.20 0.25
C ASN A 43 -4.04 -9.11 -0.61
N TYR A 44 -5.23 -9.20 0.01
CA TYR A 44 -6.49 -9.04 -0.70
C TYR A 44 -6.64 -7.62 -1.28
N ALA A 45 -6.25 -6.61 -0.51
CA ALA A 45 -6.30 -5.22 -0.97
C ALA A 45 -5.38 -4.99 -2.19
N LYS A 46 -4.17 -5.54 -2.19
CA LYS A 46 -3.25 -5.47 -3.34
C LYS A 46 -3.82 -6.12 -4.60
N ASP A 47 -4.38 -7.32 -4.47
CA ASP A 47 -5.00 -8.05 -5.58
C ASP A 47 -6.18 -7.25 -6.17
N VAL A 48 -7.09 -6.79 -5.32
CA VAL A 48 -8.21 -5.92 -5.71
C VAL A 48 -7.72 -4.69 -6.47
N LEU A 49 -6.73 -3.96 -5.93
CA LEU A 49 -6.26 -2.73 -6.55
C LEU A 49 -5.60 -3.00 -7.91
N THR A 50 -4.89 -4.11 -8.05
CA THR A 50 -4.29 -4.55 -9.33
C THR A 50 -5.38 -4.86 -10.35
N LYS A 51 -6.42 -5.61 -9.97
CA LYS A 51 -7.59 -5.89 -10.82
C LYS A 51 -8.33 -4.63 -11.24
N VAL A 52 -8.41 -3.63 -10.37
CA VAL A 52 -9.03 -2.33 -10.69
C VAL A 52 -8.19 -1.55 -11.71
N ILE A 53 -6.85 -1.59 -11.59
CA ILE A 53 -5.92 -0.98 -12.54
C ILE A 53 -6.07 -1.62 -13.94
N ASN A 54 -6.32 -2.93 -13.98
CA ASN A 54 -6.56 -3.71 -15.20
C ASN A 54 -8.01 -3.64 -15.70
N HIS A 55 -8.89 -2.88 -15.04
CA HIS A 55 -10.31 -2.76 -15.38
C HIS A 55 -11.14 -4.06 -15.25
N GLU A 56 -10.64 -5.05 -14.51
CA GLU A 56 -11.33 -6.34 -14.29
C GLU A 56 -12.37 -6.22 -13.17
N LEU A 57 -12.05 -5.50 -12.10
CA LEU A 57 -12.91 -5.34 -10.93
C LEU A 57 -13.32 -3.89 -10.74
N ALA A 58 -14.63 -3.63 -10.69
CA ALA A 58 -15.18 -2.30 -10.46
C ALA A 58 -15.27 -2.01 -8.96
N ILE A 59 -14.95 -0.77 -8.57
CA ILE A 59 -15.15 -0.31 -7.20
C ILE A 59 -16.56 0.27 -7.09
N PRO A 60 -17.37 -0.14 -6.10
CA PRO A 60 -18.68 0.43 -5.86
C PRO A 60 -18.55 1.87 -5.36
N PHE A 61 -19.29 2.79 -5.97
CA PHE A 61 -19.38 4.19 -5.51
C PHE A 61 -20.65 4.32 -4.68
N LYS A 62 -20.51 4.49 -3.37
CA LYS A 62 -21.65 4.58 -2.44
C LYS A 62 -22.02 6.03 -2.13
N ARG A 63 -21.02 6.87 -1.79
CA ARG A 63 -21.24 8.25 -1.37
C ARG A 63 -21.26 9.22 -2.56
N PHE A 64 -20.39 9.02 -3.53
CA PHE A 64 -20.25 9.88 -4.70
C PHE A 64 -20.79 9.23 -5.97
N ASN A 65 -22.06 8.82 -5.94
CA ASN A 65 -22.71 7.99 -6.96
C ASN A 65 -23.56 8.75 -8.00
N MET A 66 -23.72 10.07 -7.87
CA MET A 66 -24.49 10.87 -8.84
C MET A 66 -23.88 10.79 -10.24
N ASN A 67 -24.71 10.50 -11.26
CA ASN A 67 -24.32 10.36 -12.66
C ASN A 67 -23.19 9.33 -12.90
N VAL A 68 -23.14 8.28 -12.08
CA VAL A 68 -22.22 7.16 -12.28
C VAL A 68 -22.95 6.04 -13.02
N GLY A 69 -22.35 5.54 -14.10
CA GLY A 69 -22.91 4.45 -14.87
C GLY A 69 -22.96 3.12 -14.11
N HIS A 70 -23.95 2.30 -14.46
CA HIS A 70 -24.13 0.97 -13.89
C HIS A 70 -23.02 0.01 -14.33
N LYS A 71 -22.71 -0.97 -13.47
CA LYS A 71 -21.73 -2.02 -13.73
C LYS A 71 -22.29 -3.39 -13.36
N LYS A 72 -21.63 -4.44 -13.83
CA LYS A 72 -22.03 -5.82 -13.53
C LYS A 72 -22.09 -6.00 -12.01
N ASN A 73 -23.25 -6.46 -11.51
CA ASN A 73 -23.53 -6.68 -10.09
C ASN A 73 -23.52 -5.42 -9.21
N MET A 74 -23.59 -4.19 -9.77
CA MET A 74 -23.67 -2.96 -8.98
C MET A 74 -24.30 -1.77 -9.73
N ALA A 75 -25.13 -1.00 -9.04
CA ALA A 75 -25.79 0.18 -9.62
C ALA A 75 -24.81 1.32 -9.93
N ALA A 76 -23.81 1.60 -9.09
CA ALA A 76 -22.83 2.65 -9.37
C ALA A 76 -21.42 2.11 -9.16
N GLY A 77 -20.63 2.03 -10.23
CA GLY A 77 -19.27 1.51 -10.17
C GLY A 77 -18.32 2.15 -11.17
N ARG A 78 -17.04 2.33 -10.78
CA ARG A 78 -15.98 2.83 -11.67
C ARG A 78 -14.66 2.10 -11.45
N TYR A 79 -13.72 2.33 -12.37
CA TYR A 79 -12.34 1.82 -12.32
C TYR A 79 -11.37 2.99 -12.10
N PRO A 80 -11.13 3.46 -10.87
CA PRO A 80 -10.31 4.63 -10.58
C PRO A 80 -8.79 4.33 -10.66
N LYS A 81 -8.27 4.06 -11.87
CA LYS A 81 -6.88 3.63 -12.14
C LYS A 81 -5.80 4.44 -11.41
N ARG A 82 -5.79 5.77 -11.57
CA ARG A 82 -4.76 6.65 -10.95
C ARG A 82 -4.78 6.58 -9.42
N ALA A 83 -5.96 6.60 -8.82
CA ALA A 83 -6.08 6.54 -7.37
C ALA A 83 -5.69 5.16 -6.83
N SER A 84 -6.07 4.09 -7.53
CA SER A 84 -5.69 2.71 -7.16
C SER A 84 -4.17 2.50 -7.21
N MET A 85 -3.47 3.06 -8.20
CA MET A 85 -2.01 2.95 -8.33
C MET A 85 -1.27 3.61 -7.16
N GLU A 86 -1.65 4.84 -6.79
CA GLU A 86 -1.03 5.54 -5.66
C GLU A 86 -1.35 4.88 -4.31
N ILE A 87 -2.58 4.37 -4.14
CA ILE A 87 -2.97 3.66 -2.92
C ILE A 87 -2.24 2.31 -2.82
N LEU A 88 -2.02 1.60 -3.94
CA LEU A 88 -1.24 0.36 -3.99
C LEU A 88 0.21 0.61 -3.54
N ASN A 89 0.83 1.69 -4.03
CA ASN A 89 2.16 2.10 -3.59
C ASN A 89 2.19 2.38 -2.09
N LEU A 90 1.19 3.09 -1.57
CA LEU A 90 1.09 3.39 -0.13
C LEU A 90 0.93 2.12 0.71
N ILE A 91 0.14 1.14 0.27
CA ILE A 91 -0.01 -0.15 0.98
C ILE A 91 1.32 -0.91 1.01
N THR A 92 2.06 -0.90 -0.10
CA THR A 92 3.39 -1.52 -0.18
C THR A 92 4.37 -0.86 0.78
N HIS A 93 4.33 0.46 0.92
CA HIS A 93 5.13 1.18 1.92
C HIS A 93 4.75 0.81 3.36
N VAL A 94 3.46 0.66 3.66
CA VAL A 94 3.01 0.27 5.01
C VAL A 94 3.45 -1.14 5.36
N GLU A 95 3.41 -2.06 4.40
CA GLU A 95 3.89 -3.42 4.57
C GLU A 95 5.41 -3.45 4.80
N ALA A 96 6.20 -2.68 4.04
CA ALA A 96 7.63 -2.54 4.29
C ALA A 96 7.92 -1.98 5.70
N ASN A 97 7.12 -1.01 6.17
CA ASN A 97 7.20 -0.51 7.54
C ASN A 97 6.83 -1.58 8.59
N ALA A 98 5.86 -2.45 8.29
CA ALA A 98 5.48 -3.55 9.17
C ALA A 98 6.60 -4.59 9.26
N GLN A 99 7.21 -4.93 8.12
CA GLN A 99 8.35 -5.84 8.04
C GLN A 99 9.55 -5.30 8.82
N PHE A 100 9.86 -4.00 8.67
CA PHE A 100 10.93 -3.35 9.42
C PHE A 100 10.71 -3.42 10.95
N LYS A 101 9.46 -3.37 11.40
CA LYS A 101 9.10 -3.53 12.81
C LYS A 101 9.09 -4.98 13.29
N GLY A 102 9.29 -5.96 12.40
CA GLY A 102 9.20 -7.38 12.73
C GLY A 102 7.77 -7.90 12.89
N ILE A 103 6.76 -7.15 12.43
CA ILE A 103 5.37 -7.60 12.44
C ILE A 103 5.17 -8.64 11.32
N ASN A 104 4.45 -9.72 11.59
CA ASN A 104 4.23 -10.77 10.60
C ASN A 104 3.39 -10.25 9.41
N THR A 105 4.01 -10.16 8.23
CA THR A 105 3.41 -9.64 7.00
C THR A 105 2.29 -10.52 6.44
N SER A 106 2.30 -11.82 6.75
CA SER A 106 1.32 -12.79 6.21
C SER A 106 -0.11 -12.51 6.69
N ASN A 107 -0.24 -12.01 7.91
CA ASN A 107 -1.53 -11.84 8.60
C ASN A 107 -1.84 -10.36 8.88
N LEU A 108 -1.38 -9.45 8.02
CA LEU A 108 -1.69 -8.03 8.14
C LEU A 108 -3.09 -7.68 7.66
N VAL A 109 -3.81 -6.95 8.49
CA VAL A 109 -5.12 -6.37 8.19
C VAL A 109 -5.03 -4.86 8.21
N ILE A 110 -5.69 -4.22 7.24
CA ILE A 110 -5.87 -2.77 7.20
C ILE A 110 -6.95 -2.41 8.23
N THR A 111 -6.54 -1.93 9.40
CA THR A 111 -7.46 -1.56 10.49
C THR A 111 -8.05 -0.18 10.27
N HIS A 112 -7.21 0.76 9.87
CA HIS A 112 -7.64 2.13 9.58
C HIS A 112 -7.13 2.56 8.22
N ILE A 113 -8.03 3.08 7.41
CA ILE A 113 -7.68 3.75 6.16
C ILE A 113 -8.67 4.86 5.88
N ASN A 114 -8.12 6.02 5.55
CA ASN A 114 -8.90 7.22 5.32
C ASN A 114 -8.22 8.12 4.27
N ALA A 115 -9.05 8.86 3.54
CA ALA A 115 -8.64 9.87 2.59
C ALA A 115 -9.18 11.23 3.05
N ASN A 116 -8.29 12.21 3.20
CA ASN A 116 -8.58 13.58 3.62
C ASN A 116 -8.24 14.56 2.49
N LYS A 117 -8.94 15.69 2.43
CA LYS A 117 -8.61 16.76 1.47
C LYS A 117 -7.23 17.31 1.78
N SER A 118 -6.43 17.56 0.73
CA SER A 118 -5.13 18.22 0.85
C SER A 118 -5.20 19.66 0.38
N SER A 119 -4.14 20.43 0.60
CA SER A 119 -3.97 21.73 -0.04
C SER A 119 -3.94 21.54 -1.56
N LYS A 120 -4.66 22.39 -2.28
CA LYS A 120 -4.80 22.30 -3.73
C LYS A 120 -3.99 23.41 -4.37
N VAL A 121 -3.20 23.03 -5.38
CA VAL A 121 -2.45 23.99 -6.19
C VAL A 121 -3.38 24.54 -7.27
N MET A 122 -3.33 25.84 -7.49
CA MET A 122 -4.09 26.53 -8.52
C MET A 122 -3.33 26.48 -9.84
N HIS A 123 -3.99 26.04 -10.92
CA HIS A 123 -3.47 26.13 -12.28
C HIS A 123 -3.93 27.44 -12.92
N PHE A 124 -3.02 28.14 -13.58
CA PHE A 124 -3.32 29.36 -14.32
C PHE A 124 -4.39 29.11 -15.40
N GLY A 125 -5.30 30.05 -15.57
CA GLY A 125 -6.36 30.00 -16.57
C GLY A 125 -6.77 31.41 -17.00
N ARG A 126 -7.29 31.54 -18.23
CA ARG A 126 -7.56 32.85 -18.87
C ARG A 126 -8.56 33.73 -18.11
N LYS A 127 -9.64 33.14 -17.59
CA LYS A 127 -10.70 33.87 -16.84
C LYS A 127 -10.93 33.31 -15.43
N ARG A 128 -10.77 32.00 -15.24
CA ARG A 128 -10.87 31.33 -13.94
C ARG A 128 -9.77 30.28 -13.83
N SER A 129 -9.17 30.19 -12.66
CA SER A 129 -8.17 29.18 -12.34
C SER A 129 -8.83 27.81 -12.07
N ARG A 130 -8.06 26.72 -12.22
CA ARG A 130 -8.51 25.35 -11.95
C ARG A 130 -7.71 24.75 -10.81
N GLU A 131 -8.41 24.14 -9.85
CA GLU A 131 -7.76 23.47 -8.74
C GLU A 131 -7.23 22.08 -9.12
N ALA A 132 -5.96 21.81 -8.82
CA ALA A 132 -5.38 20.48 -8.88
C ALA A 132 -6.04 19.56 -7.83
N LYS A 133 -6.28 18.31 -8.20
CA LYS A 133 -6.77 17.30 -7.26
C LYS A 133 -5.60 16.81 -6.41
N ARG A 134 -5.67 17.05 -5.10
CA ARG A 134 -4.69 16.59 -4.11
C ARG A 134 -5.40 16.01 -2.90
N THR A 135 -4.91 14.87 -2.43
CA THR A 135 -5.52 14.10 -1.34
C THR A 135 -4.43 13.60 -0.40
N ASN A 136 -4.70 13.64 0.90
CA ASN A 136 -3.87 12.98 1.92
C ASN A 136 -4.50 11.63 2.22
N VAL A 137 -3.74 10.55 2.23
CA VAL A 137 -4.24 9.20 2.58
C VAL A 137 -3.43 8.68 3.74
N GLU A 138 -4.11 8.24 4.80
CA GLU A 138 -3.50 7.59 5.95
C GLU A 138 -3.89 6.13 5.98
N VAL A 139 -2.94 5.26 6.34
CA VAL A 139 -3.13 3.82 6.45
C VAL A 139 -2.48 3.34 7.73
N VAL A 140 -3.21 2.50 8.48
CA VAL A 140 -2.71 1.75 9.62
C VAL A 140 -3.04 0.28 9.39
N VAL A 141 -2.05 -0.57 9.60
CA VAL A 141 -2.20 -2.01 9.58
C VAL A 141 -1.91 -2.57 10.96
N GLN A 142 -2.54 -3.69 11.28
CA GLN A 142 -2.33 -4.44 12.50
C GLN A 142 -2.20 -5.93 12.15
N GLU A 143 -1.40 -6.65 12.91
CA GLU A 143 -1.42 -8.11 12.87
C GLU A 143 -2.75 -8.64 13.41
N LYS A 144 -3.42 -9.49 12.62
CA LYS A 144 -4.59 -10.22 13.12
C LYS A 144 -4.12 -11.42 13.93
N ALA A 145 -4.58 -11.51 15.17
CA ALA A 145 -4.42 -12.73 15.95
C ALA A 145 -5.16 -13.88 15.25
N ASP A 146 -4.43 -14.91 14.83
CA ASP A 146 -5.05 -16.14 14.34
C ASP A 146 -5.93 -16.73 15.44
N LYS A 147 -7.19 -17.03 15.10
CA LYS A 147 -8.15 -17.66 16.02
C LYS A 147 -7.79 -19.12 16.36
N ASN A 148 -6.81 -19.71 15.67
CA ASN A 148 -6.34 -21.08 15.92
C ASN A 148 -4.81 -21.07 16.20
N PRO A 149 -4.36 -21.41 17.42
CA PRO A 149 -2.96 -21.31 17.83
C PRO A 149 -1.99 -22.22 17.06
N GLU A 150 -2.46 -23.32 16.44
CA GLU A 150 -1.61 -24.21 15.64
C GLU A 150 -1.11 -23.54 14.35
N LYS A 151 -1.95 -22.73 13.69
CA LYS A 151 -1.57 -22.02 12.46
C LYS A 151 -0.48 -20.97 12.71
N ARG A 152 -0.43 -20.38 13.91
CA ARG A 152 0.63 -19.44 14.32
C ARG A 152 2.00 -20.08 14.33
N LYS A 153 2.13 -21.30 14.86
CA LYS A 153 3.40 -22.03 14.93
C LYS A 153 3.91 -22.40 13.54
N ILE A 154 3.02 -22.81 12.64
CA ILE A 154 3.36 -23.15 11.26
C ILE A 154 3.80 -21.90 10.48
N ASN A 155 3.11 -20.77 10.64
CA ASN A 155 3.43 -19.52 9.97
C ASN A 155 4.75 -18.91 10.47
N ALA A 156 5.00 -18.95 11.79
CA ALA A 156 6.29 -18.54 12.36
C ALA A 156 7.45 -19.43 11.89
N GLY A 157 7.22 -20.75 11.74
CA GLY A 157 8.19 -21.68 11.19
C GLY A 157 8.51 -21.43 9.70
N LYS A 158 7.52 -20.99 8.91
CA LYS A 158 7.69 -20.63 7.50
C LYS A 158 8.43 -19.31 7.32
N SER A 159 8.09 -18.27 8.09
CA SER A 159 8.79 -16.98 8.04
C SER A 159 10.27 -17.10 8.43
N LEU A 160 10.59 -17.95 9.41
CA LEU A 160 11.98 -18.29 9.78
C LEU A 160 12.74 -19.04 8.67
N LYS A 161 12.05 -19.81 7.81
CA LYS A 161 12.67 -20.48 6.66
C LYS A 161 12.91 -19.52 5.49
N GLU A 162 11.94 -18.67 5.16
CA GLU A 162 12.09 -17.64 4.11
C GLU A 162 13.17 -16.62 4.47
N GLN A 163 13.28 -16.19 5.72
CA GLN A 163 14.37 -15.30 6.17
C GLN A 163 15.76 -15.97 6.08
N LYS A 164 15.84 -17.28 6.33
CA LYS A 164 17.08 -18.06 6.16
C LYS A 164 17.45 -18.29 4.69
N GLU A 165 16.47 -18.40 3.80
CA GLU A 165 16.68 -18.57 2.36
C GLU A 165 17.05 -17.24 1.68
N ALA A 166 16.37 -16.14 2.01
CA ALA A 166 16.72 -14.79 1.54
C ALA A 166 18.14 -14.38 1.97
N GLY A 167 18.49 -14.60 3.25
CA GLY A 167 19.85 -14.33 3.75
C GLY A 167 20.94 -15.23 3.13
N LYS A 168 20.59 -16.42 2.62
CA LYS A 168 21.50 -17.29 1.84
C LYS A 168 21.69 -16.77 0.42
N GLN A 169 20.64 -16.27 -0.22
CA GLN A 169 20.72 -15.69 -1.57
C GLN A 169 21.49 -14.35 -1.58
N ASP A 170 21.29 -13.50 -0.58
CA ASP A 170 22.02 -12.23 -0.46
C ASP A 170 23.52 -12.45 -0.25
N LYS A 171 23.93 -13.42 0.58
CA LYS A 171 25.35 -13.81 0.74
C LYS A 171 25.96 -14.35 -0.56
N LYS A 172 25.21 -15.18 -1.31
CA LYS A 172 25.66 -15.74 -2.59
C LYS A 172 25.82 -14.68 -3.68
N THR A 173 25.03 -13.62 -3.62
CA THR A 173 25.10 -12.47 -4.55
C THR A 173 26.28 -11.55 -4.20
N GLN A 174 26.52 -11.31 -2.91
CA GLN A 174 27.69 -10.55 -2.42
C GLN A 174 29.04 -11.23 -2.71
N GLU A 175 29.12 -12.56 -2.61
CA GLU A 175 30.32 -13.33 -2.98
C GLU A 175 30.61 -13.31 -4.49
N LYS A 176 29.57 -13.25 -5.34
CA LYS A 176 29.73 -13.12 -6.80
C LYS A 176 30.20 -11.73 -7.21
N ASP A 177 29.67 -10.68 -6.60
CA ASP A 177 30.03 -9.28 -6.89
C ASP A 177 31.45 -8.91 -6.41
N THR A 178 31.96 -9.59 -5.38
CA THR A 178 33.34 -9.42 -4.89
C THR A 178 34.35 -10.13 -5.80
N GLN A 179 34.00 -11.27 -6.41
CA GLN A 179 34.86 -11.96 -7.38
C GLN A 179 34.97 -11.24 -8.73
N THR A 180 33.89 -10.63 -9.23
CA THR A 180 33.93 -9.84 -10.49
C THR A 180 34.73 -8.55 -10.34
N LYS A 181 34.65 -7.87 -9.18
CA LYS A 181 35.48 -6.69 -8.89
C LYS A 181 36.97 -7.00 -8.71
N ALA A 182 37.33 -8.20 -8.27
CA ALA A 182 38.72 -8.64 -8.17
C ALA A 182 39.34 -8.96 -9.54
N LYS A 183 38.57 -9.55 -10.47
CA LYS A 183 39.04 -9.83 -11.84
C LYS A 183 39.25 -8.57 -12.67
N GLY A 184 38.36 -7.58 -12.58
CA GLY A 184 38.49 -6.32 -13.33
C GLY A 184 39.65 -5.41 -12.90
N LYS A 185 40.29 -5.66 -11.76
CA LYS A 185 41.47 -4.89 -11.30
C LYS A 185 42.80 -5.40 -11.86
N ASN A 186 42.87 -6.65 -12.33
CA ASN A 186 44.11 -7.25 -12.85
C ASN A 186 44.29 -7.10 -14.37
N GLU A 187 43.26 -6.68 -15.10
CA GLU A 187 43.33 -6.48 -16.57
C GLU A 187 43.78 -5.07 -16.99
N VAL A 188 43.90 -4.12 -16.05
CA VAL A 188 44.21 -2.70 -16.37
C VAL A 188 45.71 -2.35 -16.23
N THR A 189 46.57 -3.30 -15.83
CA THR A 189 48.00 -3.08 -15.53
C THR A 189 48.98 -3.78 -16.48
N LYS A 190 48.70 -3.80 -17.79
CA LYS A 190 49.69 -4.13 -18.83
C LYS A 190 49.70 -3.10 -19.94
#